data_AF-A0A1W1DU00-F1
#
_entry.id   AF-A0A1W1DU00-F1
#
_cell.length_a   1.000
_cell.length_b   1.000
_cell.length_c   1.000
_cell.angle_alpha   90.00
_cell.angle_beta   90.00
_cell.angle_gamma   90.00
#
_symmetry.space_group_name_H-M   'P 1'
#
loop_
_entity.id
_entity.type
_entity.pdbx_description
1 polymer ?
#
loop_
_entity_poly.entity_id
_entity_poly.type
_entity_poly.pdbx_seq_one_letter_code
_entity_poly.pdbx_strand_id
1 'polypeptide(L)'
;MGERIGQMQGIDYLHYIIPGIILMTVITNSYSNTVMSFFLSKFNHSIEELLVSPVPYWIILLGYTSGGVVRGFVVGCCVLITTSFFVEFEINDVGITFVTFLLTAILFSLAGFINAIYAKSFDDVTIVPTFILMPMTYLGGMFYSIDILPQFWQDVSKFNPIYYMVDSFRLGFLGVSTSDFWTSVSVLLIMIAILAIVSFYLLKKGVNIKT
;
A
#
# COMPACT_ATOMS: atom_id res chain seq x y z
N MET A 1 -28.30 -13.13 -2.46
CA MET A 1 -27.65 -13.07 -3.79
C MET A 1 -26.17 -13.54 -3.78
N GLY A 2 -25.57 -13.82 -2.61
CA GLY A 2 -24.20 -14.38 -2.50
C GLY A 2 -24.08 -15.89 -2.79
N GLU A 3 -25.16 -16.67 -2.72
CA GLU A 3 -25.15 -18.13 -3.00
C GLU A 3 -24.98 -18.52 -4.48
N ARG A 4 -24.96 -17.56 -5.41
CA ARG A 4 -24.92 -17.85 -6.88
C ARG A 4 -23.56 -17.62 -7.54
N ILE A 5 -22.51 -17.37 -6.76
CA ILE A 5 -21.15 -17.27 -7.27
C ILE A 5 -20.40 -18.48 -6.72
N GLY A 6 -20.12 -19.45 -7.59
CA GLY A 6 -19.53 -20.74 -7.21
C GLY A 6 -18.13 -20.62 -6.59
N GLN A 7 -17.63 -21.78 -6.15
CA GLN A 7 -16.29 -21.93 -5.55
C GLN A 7 -15.19 -21.55 -6.56
N MET A 8 -14.25 -20.69 -6.15
CA MET A 8 -12.95 -20.56 -6.82
C MET A 8 -11.91 -21.29 -5.96
N GLN A 9 -11.27 -22.33 -6.51
CA GLN A 9 -10.28 -23.15 -5.80
C GLN A 9 -10.78 -23.85 -4.51
N GLY A 10 -12.07 -24.19 -4.42
CA GLY A 10 -12.63 -24.93 -3.27
C GLY A 10 -12.85 -24.09 -2.01
N ILE A 11 -12.59 -22.79 -2.06
CA ILE A 11 -12.88 -21.81 -1.00
C ILE A 11 -14.03 -20.91 -1.48
N ASP A 12 -14.89 -20.48 -0.57
CA ASP A 12 -15.91 -19.48 -0.87
C ASP A 12 -15.23 -18.19 -1.37
N TYR A 13 -15.63 -17.71 -2.54
CA TYR A 13 -15.08 -16.53 -3.21
C TYR A 13 -15.03 -15.31 -2.29
N LEU A 14 -16.00 -15.22 -1.36
CA LEU A 14 -16.01 -14.19 -0.31
C LEU A 14 -14.75 -14.21 0.55
N HIS A 15 -14.30 -15.39 1.01
CA HIS A 15 -13.12 -15.53 1.85
C HIS A 15 -11.83 -15.18 1.11
N TYR A 16 -11.78 -15.46 -0.19
CA TYR A 16 -10.61 -15.16 -1.03
C TYR A 16 -10.42 -13.67 -1.31
N ILE A 17 -11.52 -12.92 -1.46
CA ILE A 17 -11.50 -11.49 -1.80
C ILE A 17 -11.31 -10.58 -0.60
N ILE A 18 -11.75 -10.99 0.59
CA ILE A 18 -11.65 -10.21 1.82
C ILE A 18 -10.23 -9.65 2.06
N PRO A 19 -9.15 -10.48 2.04
CA PRO A 19 -7.79 -10.01 2.20
C PRO A 19 -7.41 -8.90 1.21
N GLY A 20 -7.88 -9.02 -0.03
CA GLY A 20 -7.67 -8.03 -1.08
C GLY A 20 -8.36 -6.70 -0.79
N ILE A 21 -9.64 -6.71 -0.39
CA ILE A 21 -10.40 -5.50 -0.05
C ILE A 21 -9.77 -4.75 1.13
N ILE A 22 -9.34 -5.49 2.15
CA ILE A 22 -8.65 -4.92 3.32
C ILE A 22 -7.39 -4.19 2.87
N LEU A 23 -6.53 -4.86 2.08
CA LEU A 23 -5.31 -4.24 1.56
C LEU A 23 -5.61 -3.03 0.68
N MET A 24 -6.61 -3.09 -0.20
CA MET A 24 -7.01 -1.93 -1.02
C MET A 24 -7.28 -0.70 -0.15
N THR A 25 -7.96 -0.91 0.97
CA THR A 25 -8.28 0.16 1.91
C THR A 25 -7.03 0.75 2.55
N VAL A 26 -6.08 -0.10 2.97
CA VAL A 26 -4.79 0.35 3.52
C VAL A 26 -3.99 1.13 2.49
N ILE A 27 -3.87 0.59 1.27
CA ILE A 27 -3.12 1.19 0.16
C ILE A 27 -3.66 2.59 -0.13
N THR A 28 -4.97 2.69 -0.36
CA THR A 28 -5.62 3.96 -0.72
C THR A 28 -5.54 4.99 0.40
N ASN A 29 -5.73 4.58 1.66
CA ASN A 29 -5.70 5.51 2.79
C ASN A 29 -4.28 5.93 3.18
N SER A 30 -3.31 5.01 3.24
CA SER A 30 -1.91 5.36 3.52
C SER A 30 -1.34 6.27 2.45
N TYR A 31 -1.57 5.95 1.17
CA TYR A 31 -1.13 6.76 0.05
C TYR A 31 -1.76 8.16 0.10
N SER A 32 -3.10 8.23 0.06
CA SER A 32 -3.81 9.50 -0.07
C SER A 32 -3.56 10.43 1.11
N ASN A 33 -3.39 9.87 2.31
CA ASN A 33 -3.05 10.65 3.48
C ASN A 33 -1.68 11.30 3.37
N THR A 34 -0.64 10.53 3.06
CA THR A 34 0.71 11.08 2.97
C THR A 34 0.84 12.09 1.84
N VAL A 35 0.22 11.82 0.68
CA VAL A 35 0.23 12.79 -0.43
C VAL A 35 -0.43 14.08 0.01
N MET A 36 -1.65 14.01 0.53
CA MET A 36 -2.44 15.19 0.86
C MET A 36 -1.82 15.99 2.01
N SER A 37 -1.33 15.33 3.06
CA SER A 37 -0.67 16.00 4.18
C SER A 37 0.57 16.76 3.75
N PHE A 38 1.45 16.15 2.95
CA PHE A 38 2.66 16.82 2.47
C PHE A 38 2.33 17.90 1.42
N PHE A 39 1.43 17.60 0.48
CA PHE A 39 1.00 18.57 -0.53
C PHE A 39 0.36 19.81 0.10
N LEU A 40 -0.48 19.65 1.13
CA LEU A 40 -1.09 20.78 1.82
C LEU A 40 -0.05 21.62 2.56
N SER A 41 0.92 20.99 3.23
CA SER A 41 2.03 21.72 3.86
C SER A 41 2.88 22.47 2.83
N LYS A 42 3.04 21.92 1.62
CA LYS A 42 3.69 22.59 0.48
C LYS A 42 2.88 23.79 -0.01
N PHE A 43 1.58 23.59 -0.22
CA PHE A 43 0.65 24.60 -0.72
C PHE A 43 0.55 25.80 0.24
N ASN A 44 0.57 25.54 1.55
CA ASN A 44 0.54 26.58 2.58
C ASN A 44 1.91 27.24 2.85
N HIS A 45 2.95 26.93 2.06
CA HIS A 45 4.33 27.40 2.25
C HIS A 45 4.97 27.03 3.60
N SER A 46 4.28 26.27 4.46
CA SER A 46 4.79 25.83 5.77
C SER A 46 5.99 24.88 5.65
N ILE A 47 6.13 24.18 4.53
CA ILE A 47 7.33 23.36 4.26
C ILE A 47 8.58 24.23 4.12
N GLU A 48 8.49 25.42 3.56
CA GLU A 48 9.66 26.30 3.39
C GLU A 48 10.20 26.75 4.74
N GLU A 49 9.30 27.10 5.69
CA GLU A 49 9.67 27.41 7.07
C GLU A 49 10.30 26.19 7.78
N LEU A 50 9.73 25.00 7.59
CA LEU A 50 10.27 23.75 8.11
C LEU A 50 11.67 23.43 7.55
N LEU A 51 11.94 23.75 6.27
CA LEU A 51 13.25 23.55 5.65
C LEU A 51 14.30 24.58 6.08
N VAL A 52 13.88 25.76 6.55
CA VAL A 52 14.78 26.77 7.15
C VAL A 52 15.07 26.44 8.61
N SER A 53 14.16 25.73 9.29
CA SER A 53 14.40 25.24 10.65
C SER A 53 15.51 24.17 10.67
N PRO A 54 16.27 24.03 11.77
CA PRO A 54 17.34 23.03 11.90
C PRO A 54 16.80 21.60 12.13
N VAL A 55 15.66 21.27 11.50
CA VAL A 55 15.05 19.95 11.59
C VAL A 55 15.69 19.03 10.54
N PRO A 56 16.25 17.89 10.96
CA PRO A 56 16.84 16.96 10.01
C PRO A 56 15.78 16.34 9.08
N TYR A 57 16.13 16.21 7.80
CA TYR A 57 15.25 15.70 6.74
C TYR A 57 14.64 14.31 7.03
N TRP A 58 15.37 13.43 7.73
CA TRP A 58 14.86 12.11 8.12
C TRP A 58 13.69 12.20 9.12
N ILE A 59 13.65 13.21 9.99
CA ILE A 59 12.51 13.43 10.90
C ILE A 59 11.28 13.88 10.12
N ILE A 60 11.45 14.77 9.13
CA ILE A 60 10.36 15.22 8.27
C ILE A 60 9.76 14.03 7.51
N LEU A 61 10.62 13.22 6.89
CA LEU A 61 10.20 12.01 6.17
C LEU A 61 9.44 11.05 7.09
N LEU A 62 9.97 10.76 8.28
CA LEU A 62 9.33 9.88 9.25
C LEU A 62 8.01 10.44 9.78
N GLY A 63 7.90 11.75 9.99
CA GLY A 63 6.67 12.41 10.45
C GLY A 63 5.51 12.23 9.45
N TYR A 64 5.73 12.56 8.17
CA TYR A 64 4.69 12.41 7.15
C TYR A 64 4.40 10.95 6.81
N THR A 65 5.43 10.10 6.82
CA THR A 65 5.27 8.67 6.54
C THR A 65 4.50 7.99 7.67
N SER A 66 4.86 8.24 8.92
CA SER A 66 4.16 7.68 10.08
C SER A 66 2.69 8.12 10.13
N GLY A 67 2.37 9.37 9.77
CA GLY A 67 0.99 9.82 9.66
C GLY A 67 0.16 8.99 8.65
N GLY A 68 0.73 8.68 7.49
CA GLY A 68 0.08 7.80 6.49
C GLY A 68 -0.02 6.35 6.94
N VAL A 69 1.02 5.83 7.58
CA VAL A 69 1.02 4.47 8.14
C VAL A 69 -0.07 4.33 9.20
N VAL A 70 -0.13 5.24 10.17
CA VAL A 70 -1.14 5.20 11.25
C VAL A 70 -2.55 5.27 10.68
N ARG A 71 -2.82 6.20 9.74
CA ARG A 71 -4.17 6.29 9.16
C ARG A 71 -4.55 5.04 8.37
N GLY A 72 -3.67 4.53 7.51
CA GLY A 72 -3.96 3.30 6.77
C GLY A 72 -4.13 2.10 7.68
N PHE A 73 -3.34 2.02 8.76
CA PHE A 73 -3.46 0.99 9.77
C PHE A 73 -4.81 1.06 10.49
N VAL A 74 -5.20 2.24 10.99
CA VAL A 74 -6.49 2.45 11.66
C VAL A 74 -7.66 2.10 10.75
N VAL A 75 -7.68 2.62 9.52
CA VAL A 75 -8.79 2.37 8.60
C VAL A 75 -8.84 0.91 8.17
N GLY A 76 -7.69 0.27 7.89
CA GLY A 76 -7.65 -1.14 7.54
C GLY A 76 -8.06 -2.05 8.72
N CYS A 77 -7.69 -1.71 9.96
CA CYS A 77 -8.19 -2.38 11.16
C CYS A 77 -9.70 -2.22 11.34
N CYS A 78 -10.25 -1.03 11.06
CA CYS A 78 -11.70 -0.83 11.06
C CYS A 78 -12.39 -1.73 10.04
N VAL A 79 -11.81 -1.89 8.83
CA VAL A 79 -12.36 -2.81 7.82
C VAL A 79 -12.24 -4.26 8.28
N LEU A 80 -11.09 -4.69 8.81
CA LEU A 80 -10.90 -6.03 9.37
C LEU A 80 -11.96 -6.37 10.43
N ILE A 81 -12.18 -5.47 11.40
CA ILE A 81 -13.19 -5.62 12.45
C ILE A 81 -14.58 -5.72 11.82
N THR A 82 -14.90 -4.81 10.91
CA THR A 82 -16.21 -4.80 10.22
C THR A 82 -16.44 -6.12 9.49
N THR A 83 -15.45 -6.63 8.76
CA THR A 83 -15.55 -7.90 8.04
C THR A 83 -15.73 -9.09 8.98
N SER A 84 -15.13 -9.10 10.17
CA SER A 84 -15.32 -10.19 11.14
C SER A 84 -16.77 -10.33 11.64
N PHE A 85 -17.58 -9.27 11.55
CA PHE A 85 -19.02 -9.35 11.85
C PHE A 85 -19.84 -10.01 10.73
N PHE A 86 -19.33 -10.02 9.50
CA PHE A 86 -20.03 -10.59 8.33
C PHE A 86 -19.55 -11.99 7.97
N VAL A 87 -18.28 -12.31 8.24
CA VAL A 87 -17.65 -13.58 7.88
C VAL A 87 -16.81 -14.06 9.06
N GLU A 88 -17.05 -15.31 9.47
CA GLU A 88 -16.21 -15.99 10.45
C GLU A 88 -14.93 -16.47 9.75
N PHE A 89 -13.78 -15.95 10.17
CA PHE A 89 -12.48 -16.40 9.68
C PHE A 89 -11.51 -16.54 10.86
N GLU A 90 -10.73 -17.62 10.85
CA GLU A 90 -9.64 -17.81 11.78
C GLU A 90 -8.35 -17.33 11.11
N ILE A 91 -7.72 -16.30 11.70
CA ILE A 91 -6.42 -15.83 11.22
C ILE A 91 -5.39 -16.92 11.55
N ASN A 92 -4.83 -17.54 10.52
CA ASN A 92 -3.83 -18.60 10.68
C ASN A 92 -2.56 -18.09 11.37
N ASP A 93 -2.03 -16.95 10.90
CA ASP A 93 -0.84 -16.33 11.49
C ASP A 93 -1.01 -14.81 11.60
N VAL A 94 -1.26 -14.37 12.84
CA VAL A 94 -1.43 -12.95 13.18
C VAL A 94 -0.13 -12.16 12.95
N GLY A 95 1.03 -12.79 13.15
CA GLY A 95 2.33 -12.14 12.97
C GLY A 95 2.59 -11.81 11.50
N ILE A 96 2.39 -12.78 10.61
CA ILE A 96 2.55 -12.59 9.16
C ILE A 96 1.56 -11.54 8.63
N THR A 97 0.31 -11.63 9.08
CA THR A 97 -0.74 -10.67 8.74
C THR A 97 -0.33 -9.25 9.13
N PHE A 98 0.10 -9.06 10.38
CA PHE A 98 0.52 -7.76 10.89
C PHE A 98 1.74 -7.19 10.17
N VAL A 99 2.78 -8.01 9.95
CA VAL A 99 4.00 -7.59 9.26
C VAL A 99 3.69 -7.15 7.82
N THR A 100 2.94 -7.96 7.07
CA THR A 100 2.57 -7.64 5.69
C THR A 100 1.73 -6.37 5.61
N PHE A 101 0.81 -6.22 6.55
CA PHE A 101 -0.07 -5.05 6.64
C PHE A 101 0.73 -3.77 6.94
N LEU A 102 1.69 -3.83 7.87
CA LEU A 102 2.58 -2.72 8.21
C LEU A 102 3.50 -2.34 7.03
N LEU A 103 4.13 -3.33 6.39
CA LEU A 103 5.00 -3.10 5.22
C LEU A 103 4.22 -2.47 4.06
N THR A 104 2.99 -2.91 3.82
CA THR A 104 2.10 -2.33 2.80
C THR A 104 1.83 -0.86 3.10
N ALA A 105 1.46 -0.53 4.33
CA ALA A 105 1.20 0.85 4.75
C ALA A 105 2.43 1.75 4.57
N ILE A 106 3.62 1.26 4.94
CA ILE A 106 4.90 1.99 4.78
C ILE A 106 5.21 2.23 3.30
N LEU A 107 5.12 1.20 2.47
CA LEU A 107 5.46 1.28 1.05
C LEU A 107 4.60 2.33 0.34
N PHE A 108 3.28 2.30 0.55
CA PHE A 108 2.38 3.24 -0.12
C PHE A 108 2.39 4.64 0.50
N SER A 109 2.72 4.75 1.78
CA SER A 109 2.98 6.05 2.39
C SER A 109 4.21 6.72 1.78
N LEU A 110 5.31 5.99 1.57
CA LEU A 110 6.50 6.50 0.86
C LEU A 110 6.21 6.83 -0.60
N ALA A 111 5.48 5.98 -1.31
CA ALA A 111 5.05 6.26 -2.68
C ALA A 111 4.22 7.55 -2.76
N GLY A 112 3.32 7.75 -1.80
CA GLY A 112 2.54 8.98 -1.66
C GLY A 112 3.41 10.20 -1.39
N PHE A 113 4.42 10.05 -0.54
CA PHE A 113 5.37 11.13 -0.26
C PHE A 113 6.09 11.59 -1.54
N ILE A 114 6.58 10.65 -2.36
CA ILE A 114 7.23 10.97 -3.63
C ILE A 114 6.28 11.72 -4.55
N ASN A 115 5.03 11.25 -4.69
CA ASN A 115 4.05 11.94 -5.52
C ASN A 115 3.79 13.37 -5.03
N ALA A 116 3.73 13.58 -3.72
CA ALA A 116 3.50 14.89 -3.12
C ALA A 116 4.61 15.90 -3.45
N ILE A 117 5.86 15.45 -3.56
CA ILE A 117 7.00 16.31 -3.96
C ILE A 117 6.78 16.84 -5.38
N TYR A 118 6.34 15.98 -6.30
CA TYR A 118 6.14 16.34 -7.70
C TYR A 118 4.82 17.05 -7.98
N ALA A 119 3.79 16.81 -7.17
CA ALA A 119 2.48 17.43 -7.31
C ALA A 119 2.57 18.97 -7.22
N LYS A 120 1.93 19.65 -8.17
CA LYS A 120 1.79 21.12 -8.21
C LYS A 120 0.35 21.55 -8.01
N SER A 121 -0.60 20.67 -8.29
CA SER A 121 -2.03 20.88 -8.15
C SER A 121 -2.71 19.72 -7.42
N PHE A 122 -3.94 19.94 -6.95
CA PHE A 122 -4.77 18.87 -6.37
C PHE A 122 -5.11 17.77 -7.40
N ASP A 123 -5.14 18.10 -8.69
CA ASP A 123 -5.38 17.12 -9.76
C ASP A 123 -4.19 16.13 -9.87
N ASP A 124 -2.95 16.62 -9.74
CA ASP A 124 -1.74 15.77 -9.74
C ASP A 124 -1.75 14.76 -8.59
N VAL A 125 -2.32 15.14 -7.45
CA VAL A 125 -2.46 14.27 -6.26
C VAL A 125 -3.36 13.06 -6.55
N THR A 126 -4.40 13.24 -7.36
CA THR A 126 -5.45 12.24 -7.61
C THR A 126 -5.27 11.44 -8.90
N ILE A 127 -4.49 11.96 -9.86
CA ILE A 127 -4.18 11.28 -11.12
C ILE A 127 -3.38 9.99 -10.90
N VAL A 128 -2.37 10.00 -10.03
CA VAL A 128 -1.50 8.83 -9.81
C VAL A 128 -2.28 7.63 -9.22
N PRO A 129 -3.14 7.80 -8.21
CA PRO A 129 -4.09 6.75 -7.80
C PRO A 129 -4.90 6.15 -8.93
N THR A 130 -5.46 7.00 -9.78
CA THR A 130 -6.41 6.57 -10.80
C THR A 130 -5.72 5.86 -11.96
N PHE A 131 -4.58 6.38 -12.43
CA PHE A 131 -3.91 5.87 -13.63
C PHE A 131 -2.82 4.83 -13.36
N ILE A 132 -2.28 4.76 -12.14
CA ILE A 132 -1.17 3.86 -11.80
C ILE A 132 -1.62 2.84 -10.74
N LEU A 133 -2.08 3.31 -9.58
CA LEU A 133 -2.42 2.41 -8.47
C LEU A 133 -3.58 1.48 -8.81
N MET A 134 -4.62 1.98 -9.49
CA MET A 134 -5.77 1.15 -9.87
C MET A 134 -5.38 0.02 -10.84
N PRO A 135 -4.70 0.26 -11.98
CA PRO A 135 -4.22 -0.83 -12.85
C PRO A 135 -3.26 -1.79 -12.13
N MET A 136 -2.33 -1.27 -11.32
CA MET A 136 -1.45 -2.12 -10.52
C MET A 136 -2.24 -2.99 -9.53
N THR A 137 -3.29 -2.47 -8.93
CA THR A 137 -4.12 -3.22 -8.00
C THR A 137 -4.80 -4.41 -8.68
N TYR A 138 -5.35 -4.18 -9.88
CA TYR A 138 -5.94 -5.25 -10.67
C TYR A 138 -4.91 -6.26 -11.14
N LEU A 139 -3.74 -5.82 -11.63
CA LEU A 139 -2.68 -6.74 -12.07
C LEU A 139 -1.99 -7.47 -10.91
N GLY A 140 -2.08 -6.95 -9.69
CA GLY A 140 -1.49 -7.55 -8.49
C GLY A 140 -2.26 -8.76 -7.93
N GLY A 141 -3.32 -9.24 -8.61
CA GLY A 141 -4.08 -10.40 -8.16
C GLY A 141 -4.88 -10.17 -6.88
N MET A 142 -5.30 -8.92 -6.62
CA MET A 142 -6.05 -8.57 -5.40
C MET A 142 -7.43 -9.26 -5.33
N PHE A 143 -8.10 -9.42 -6.48
CA PHE A 143 -9.47 -9.96 -6.56
C PHE A 143 -9.57 -11.36 -7.17
N TYR A 144 -8.48 -11.89 -7.72
CA TYR A 144 -8.44 -13.16 -8.43
C TYR A 144 -7.08 -13.84 -8.22
N SER A 145 -6.97 -15.15 -8.50
CA SER A 145 -5.66 -15.83 -8.46
C SER A 145 -4.86 -15.56 -9.73
N ILE A 146 -3.56 -15.30 -9.60
CA ILE A 146 -2.73 -15.08 -10.78
C ILE A 146 -2.54 -16.38 -11.57
N ASP A 147 -2.74 -17.55 -10.97
CA ASP A 147 -2.62 -18.85 -11.65
C ASP A 147 -3.61 -19.02 -12.82
N ILE A 148 -4.74 -18.30 -12.79
CA ILE A 148 -5.74 -18.35 -13.87
C ILE A 148 -5.39 -17.47 -15.07
N LEU A 149 -4.37 -16.61 -14.96
CA LEU A 149 -3.92 -15.74 -16.04
C LEU A 149 -3.05 -16.51 -17.06
N PRO A 150 -3.06 -16.12 -18.34
CA PRO A 150 -2.07 -16.58 -19.31
C PRO A 150 -0.64 -16.24 -18.85
N GLN A 151 0.35 -17.06 -19.25
CA GLN A 151 1.76 -16.95 -18.80
C GLN A 151 2.32 -15.51 -18.86
N PHE A 152 2.06 -14.79 -19.95
CA PHE A 152 2.50 -13.41 -20.12
C PHE A 152 2.05 -12.49 -18.96
N TRP A 153 0.78 -12.58 -18.56
CA TRP A 153 0.23 -11.75 -17.50
C TRP A 153 0.71 -12.20 -16.12
N GLN A 154 0.95 -13.49 -15.91
CA GLN A 154 1.56 -13.98 -14.67
C GLN A 154 2.95 -13.36 -14.45
N ASP A 155 3.78 -13.33 -15.50
CA ASP A 155 5.12 -12.78 -15.40
C ASP A 155 5.08 -11.26 -15.17
N VAL A 156 4.16 -10.54 -15.80
CA VAL A 156 3.92 -9.10 -15.52
C VAL A 156 3.49 -8.87 -14.06
N SER A 157 2.59 -9.69 -13.52
CA SER A 157 2.13 -9.59 -12.13
C SER A 157 3.26 -9.81 -11.13
N LYS A 158 4.25 -10.66 -11.42
CA LYS A 158 5.42 -10.88 -10.55
C LYS A 158 6.34 -9.67 -10.41
N PHE A 159 6.29 -8.71 -11.34
CA PHE A 159 7.01 -7.43 -11.18
C PHE A 159 6.26 -6.45 -10.27
N ASN A 160 5.00 -6.70 -9.97
CA ASN A 160 4.17 -5.80 -9.21
C ASN A 160 4.34 -6.03 -7.70
N PRO A 161 4.71 -5.01 -6.91
CA PRO A 161 4.84 -5.16 -5.46
C PRO A 161 3.52 -5.56 -4.78
N ILE A 162 2.36 -5.20 -5.35
CA ILE A 162 1.04 -5.56 -4.82
C ILE A 162 0.82 -7.07 -4.82
N TYR A 163 1.40 -7.80 -5.79
CA TYR A 163 1.32 -9.25 -5.83
C TYR A 163 1.85 -9.88 -4.54
N TYR A 164 3.07 -9.52 -4.16
CA TYR A 164 3.73 -10.05 -2.96
C TYR A 164 3.02 -9.67 -1.66
N MET A 165 2.39 -8.48 -1.61
CA MET A 165 1.60 -8.05 -0.46
C MET A 165 0.33 -8.90 -0.32
N VAL A 166 -0.41 -9.08 -1.42
CA VAL A 166 -1.67 -9.83 -1.40
C VAL A 166 -1.39 -11.31 -1.09
N ASP A 167 -0.36 -11.90 -1.70
CA ASP A 167 0.02 -13.30 -1.47
C ASP A 167 0.45 -13.52 -0.01
N SER A 168 1.32 -12.65 0.55
CA SER A 168 1.74 -12.76 1.96
C SER A 168 0.60 -12.50 2.95
N PHE A 169 -0.34 -11.62 2.60
CA PHE A 169 -1.48 -11.34 3.46
C PHE A 169 -2.48 -12.50 3.42
N ARG A 170 -2.68 -13.13 2.25
CA ARG A 170 -3.45 -14.38 2.12
C ARG A 170 -2.79 -15.54 2.87
N LEU A 171 -1.46 -15.63 2.90
CA LEU A 171 -0.78 -16.61 3.74
C LEU A 171 -1.16 -16.43 5.23
N GLY A 172 -1.13 -15.20 5.73
CA GLY A 172 -1.48 -14.91 7.12
C GLY A 172 -2.96 -15.13 7.44
N PHE A 173 -3.85 -14.80 6.50
CA PHE A 173 -5.31 -14.91 6.68
C PHE A 173 -5.83 -16.33 6.43
N LEU A 174 -5.51 -16.92 5.29
CA LEU A 174 -6.09 -18.16 4.77
C LEU A 174 -5.13 -19.36 4.85
N GLY A 175 -3.85 -19.15 5.18
CA GLY A 175 -2.85 -20.23 5.22
C GLY A 175 -2.39 -20.70 3.84
N VAL A 176 -2.81 -20.02 2.77
CA VAL A 176 -2.45 -20.34 1.38
C VAL A 176 -1.55 -19.27 0.79
N SER A 177 -0.48 -19.68 0.12
CA SER A 177 0.47 -18.79 -0.53
C SER A 177 1.01 -19.46 -1.79
N THR A 178 1.21 -18.66 -2.83
CA THR A 178 1.77 -19.12 -4.11
C THR A 178 3.28 -18.95 -4.13
N SER A 179 3.79 -17.92 -3.42
CA SER A 179 5.22 -17.64 -3.27
C SER A 179 5.70 -17.88 -1.84
N ASP A 180 7.01 -18.10 -1.68
CA ASP A 180 7.64 -18.17 -0.37
C ASP A 180 7.52 -16.83 0.37
N PHE A 181 7.05 -16.87 1.62
CA PHE A 181 6.87 -15.70 2.48
C PHE A 181 8.12 -14.82 2.57
N TRP A 182 9.29 -15.45 2.78
CA TRP A 182 10.56 -14.75 2.91
C TRP A 182 10.95 -14.00 1.64
N THR A 183 10.64 -14.58 0.47
CA THR A 183 10.88 -13.95 -0.83
C THR A 183 9.99 -12.72 -0.98
N SER A 184 8.70 -12.85 -0.71
CA SER A 184 7.74 -11.74 -0.74
C SER A 184 8.14 -10.59 0.19
N VAL A 185 8.49 -10.89 1.45
CA VAL A 185 8.94 -9.88 2.41
C VAL A 185 10.24 -9.22 1.97
N SER A 186 11.20 -9.98 1.45
CA SER A 186 12.48 -9.42 0.98
C SER A 186 12.28 -8.43 -0.16
N VAL A 187 11.41 -8.74 -1.13
CA VAL A 187 11.07 -7.86 -2.25
C VAL A 187 10.41 -6.57 -1.74
N LEU A 188 9.49 -6.68 -0.79
CA LEU A 188 8.84 -5.52 -0.17
C LEU A 188 9.83 -4.64 0.58
N LEU A 189 10.74 -5.22 1.36
CA LEU A 189 11.77 -4.48 2.08
C LEU A 189 12.74 -3.77 1.13
N ILE A 190 13.14 -4.41 0.04
CA ILE A 190 13.99 -3.80 -0.99
C ILE A 190 13.26 -2.61 -1.63
N MET A 191 11.98 -2.76 -1.99
CA MET A 191 11.17 -1.67 -2.55
C MET A 191 11.00 -0.51 -1.57
N ILE A 192 10.73 -0.80 -0.28
CA ILE A 192 10.64 0.21 0.77
C ILE A 192 11.98 0.95 0.93
N ALA A 193 13.10 0.23 0.95
CA ALA A 193 14.42 0.83 1.06
C ALA A 193 14.70 1.77 -0.14
N ILE A 194 14.39 1.33 -1.35
CA ILE A 194 14.54 2.15 -2.57
C ILE A 194 13.67 3.42 -2.47
N LEU A 195 12.37 3.28 -2.16
CA LEU A 195 11.47 4.41 -2.04
C LEU A 195 11.88 5.37 -0.92
N ALA A 196 12.36 4.86 0.21
CA ALA A 196 12.86 5.67 1.31
C ALA A 196 14.10 6.47 0.91
N ILE A 197 15.07 5.83 0.23
CA ILE A 197 16.28 6.49 -0.28
C ILE A 197 15.91 7.57 -1.30
N VAL A 198 15.01 7.27 -2.24
CA VAL A 198 14.55 8.22 -3.26
C VAL A 198 13.83 9.40 -2.60
N SER A 199 12.90 9.13 -1.68
CA SER A 199 12.17 10.17 -0.93
C SER A 199 13.11 11.09 -0.17
N PHE A 200 14.10 10.49 0.51
CA PHE A 200 15.12 11.21 1.25
C PHE A 200 16.00 12.08 0.34
N TYR A 201 16.45 11.54 -0.78
CA TYR A 201 17.26 12.27 -1.76
C TYR A 201 16.49 13.45 -2.38
N LEU A 202 15.22 13.24 -2.75
CA LEU A 202 14.37 14.29 -3.32
C LEU A 202 14.12 15.41 -2.32
N LEU A 203 13.88 15.07 -1.05
CA LEU A 203 13.71 16.02 0.03
C LEU A 203 14.99 16.85 0.26
N LYS A 204 16.17 16.21 0.29
CA LYS A 204 17.46 16.90 0.43
C LYS A 204 17.77 17.83 -0.74
N LYS A 205 17.44 17.40 -1.97
CA LYS A 205 17.66 18.19 -3.19
C LYS A 205 16.69 19.39 -3.28
N GLY A 206 15.58 19.36 -2.54
CA GLY A 206 14.57 20.44 -2.54
C GLY A 206 13.84 20.57 -3.88
N VAL A 207 13.74 19.47 -4.65
CA VAL A 207 13.12 19.47 -5.98
C VAL A 207 11.66 19.92 -5.86
N ASN A 208 11.28 21.00 -6.56
CA ASN A 208 9.94 21.59 -6.53
C ASN A 208 9.47 22.07 -5.14
N ILE A 209 10.37 22.28 -4.18
CA ILE A 209 10.03 22.82 -2.85
C ILE A 209 10.58 24.25 -2.65
N LYS A 210 11.60 24.65 -3.42
CA LYS A 210 12.09 26.03 -3.45
C LYS A 210 11.58 26.69 -4.73
N THR A 211 10.64 27.61 -4.63
CA THR A 211 10.27 28.51 -5.73
C THR A 211 10.45 29.95 -5.26
#